data_AF-A0A6J1PRL5-F1
#
_entry.id   AF-A0A6J1PRL5-F1
#
_cell.length_a   1.000
_cell.length_b   1.000
_cell.length_c   1.000
_cell.angle_alpha   90.00
_cell.angle_beta   90.00
_cell.angle_gamma   90.00
#
_symmetry.space_group_name_H-M   'P 1'
#
loop_
_entity.id
_entity.type
_entity.pdbx_description
1 polymer ?
#
loop_
_entity_poly.entity_id
_entity_poly.type
_entity_poly.pdbx_seq_one_letter_code
_entity_poly.pdbx_strand_id
1 'polypeptide(L)'
;MSLSAIPPEVQARRREAEERFPRWALRKIDADLLRAAMSVSLWAKDPAASSEDVDEAAGWIGGVMKAACDAAMPLVTPMKRKAAYWWTEEIAELRRSSVRARRRWLRARRSQD
;
A
#
# COMPACT_ATOMS: atom_id res chain seq x y z
N MET A 1 24.96 -2.24 -14.50
CA MET A 1 24.58 -1.66 -13.19
C MET A 1 23.21 -1.01 -13.33
N SER A 2 22.16 -1.61 -12.76
CA SER A 2 20.81 -1.02 -12.77
C SER A 2 20.75 0.06 -11.68
N LEU A 3 20.92 1.32 -12.06
CA LEU A 3 20.70 2.45 -11.15
C LEU A 3 19.21 2.54 -10.86
N SER A 4 18.78 1.91 -9.75
CA SER A 4 17.46 2.14 -9.22
C SER A 4 17.34 3.62 -8.86
N ALA A 5 16.50 4.36 -9.59
CA ALA A 5 16.23 5.78 -9.37
C ALA A 5 15.60 6.09 -8.00
N ILE A 6 15.27 5.08 -7.20
CA ILE A 6 14.70 5.21 -5.85
C ILE A 6 15.77 4.82 -4.83
N PRO A 7 16.16 5.73 -3.92
CA PRO A 7 17.09 5.44 -2.83
C PRO A 7 16.64 4.22 -1.99
N PRO A 8 17.57 3.39 -1.49
CA PRO A 8 17.24 2.16 -0.76
C PRO A 8 16.38 2.43 0.49
N GLU A 9 16.63 3.54 1.19
CA GLU A 9 15.82 3.97 2.35
C GLU A 9 14.34 4.18 1.99
N VAL A 10 14.07 4.76 0.82
CA VAL A 10 12.71 5.00 0.34
C VAL A 10 12.04 3.68 -0.04
N GLN A 11 12.81 2.70 -0.53
CA GLN A 11 12.27 1.37 -0.81
C GLN A 11 11.95 0.61 0.48
N ALA A 12 12.82 0.68 1.49
CA ALA A 12 12.59 0.06 2.80
C ALA A 12 11.31 0.59 3.45
N ARG A 13 11.16 1.93 3.53
CA ARG A 13 9.94 2.58 4.05
C ARG A 13 8.68 2.18 3.32
N ARG A 14 8.76 1.95 1.99
CA ARG A 14 7.61 1.48 1.20
C ARG A 14 7.24 0.04 1.55
N ARG A 15 8.23 -0.85 1.70
CA ARG A 15 7.98 -2.23 2.12
C ARG A 15 7.39 -2.30 3.51
N GLU A 16 7.93 -1.55 4.47
CA GLU A 16 7.36 -1.44 5.82
C GLU A 16 5.91 -0.94 5.80
N ALA A 17 5.61 0.06 4.96
CA ALA A 17 4.24 0.54 4.81
C ALA A 17 3.31 -0.50 4.15
N GLU A 18 3.80 -1.26 3.17
CA GLU A 18 3.06 -2.35 2.51
C GLU A 18 2.82 -3.53 3.45
N GLU A 19 3.75 -3.84 4.36
CA GLU A 19 3.60 -4.86 5.40
C GLU A 19 2.63 -4.43 6.49
N ARG A 20 2.70 -3.16 6.91
CA ARG A 20 1.81 -2.59 7.94
C ARG A 20 0.38 -2.41 7.43
N PHE A 21 0.23 -2.04 6.17
CA PHE A 21 -1.07 -1.78 5.54
C PHE A 21 -1.18 -2.56 4.22
N PRO A 22 -1.37 -3.89 4.29
CA PRO A 22 -1.55 -4.72 3.11
C PRO A 22 -2.75 -4.23 2.32
N ARG A 23 -2.59 -4.18 1.00
CA ARG A 23 -3.65 -3.80 0.08
C ARG A 23 -4.08 -5.03 -0.68
N TRP A 24 -5.22 -5.61 -0.35
CA TRP A 24 -5.78 -6.71 -1.14
C TRP A 24 -6.43 -6.20 -2.43
N ALA A 25 -6.29 -6.98 -3.49
CA ALA A 25 -6.89 -6.65 -4.77
C ALA A 25 -8.39 -7.00 -4.75
N LEU A 26 -9.23 -6.13 -4.17
CA LEU A 26 -10.69 -6.36 -4.03
C LEU A 26 -11.40 -6.77 -5.33
N ARG A 27 -10.90 -6.32 -6.48
CA ARG A 27 -11.41 -6.72 -7.81
C ARG A 27 -11.22 -8.21 -8.14
N LYS A 28 -10.36 -8.91 -7.40
CA LYS A 28 -10.01 -10.33 -7.54
C LYS A 28 -10.49 -11.15 -6.34
N ILE A 29 -11.49 -10.66 -5.61
CA ILE A 29 -12.05 -11.38 -4.47
C ILE A 29 -12.67 -12.69 -4.93
N ASP A 30 -12.22 -13.79 -4.35
CA ASP A 30 -12.92 -15.06 -4.38
C ASP A 30 -13.90 -15.09 -3.19
N ALA A 31 -15.19 -14.85 -3.49
CA ALA A 31 -16.21 -14.73 -2.47
C ALA A 31 -16.47 -16.04 -1.71
N ASP A 32 -16.32 -17.18 -2.39
CA ASP A 32 -16.53 -18.49 -1.79
C ASP A 32 -15.37 -18.85 -0.87
N LEU A 33 -14.14 -18.58 -1.30
CA LEU A 33 -12.96 -18.78 -0.46
C LEU A 33 -12.96 -17.85 0.76
N LEU A 34 -13.41 -16.60 0.60
CA LEU A 34 -13.56 -15.67 1.73
C LEU A 34 -14.58 -16.21 2.75
N ARG A 35 -15.75 -16.63 2.28
CA ARG A 35 -16.80 -17.18 3.15
C ARG A 35 -16.30 -18.44 3.87
N ALA A 36 -15.66 -19.35 3.14
CA ALA A 36 -15.10 -20.57 3.70
C ALA A 36 -14.04 -20.27 4.77
N ALA A 37 -13.09 -19.37 4.49
CA ALA A 37 -12.04 -18.99 5.44
C ALA A 37 -12.62 -18.36 6.72
N MET A 38 -13.63 -17.49 6.58
CA MET A 38 -14.34 -16.90 7.73
C MET A 38 -15.08 -17.97 8.54
N SER A 39 -15.82 -18.86 7.89
CA SER A 39 -16.54 -19.95 8.56
C SER A 39 -15.60 -20.87 9.33
N VAL A 40 -14.48 -21.27 8.73
CA VAL A 40 -13.46 -22.11 9.39
C VAL A 40 -12.84 -21.40 10.59
N SER A 41 -12.54 -20.10 10.47
CA SER A 41 -11.96 -19.33 11.57
C SER A 41 -12.90 -19.20 12.77
N LEU A 42 -14.21 -19.14 12.51
CA LEU A 42 -15.26 -19.05 13.52
C LEU A 42 -15.70 -20.42 14.09
N TRP A 43 -15.22 -21.54 13.52
CA TRP A 43 -15.42 -22.87 14.11
C TRP A 43 -14.55 -23.09 15.35
N ALA A 44 -13.40 -22.42 15.43
CA ALA A 44 -12.62 -22.35 16.66
C ALA A 44 -13.37 -21.48 17.69
N LYS A 45 -13.24 -21.82 18.98
CA LYS A 45 -13.84 -21.04 20.07
C LYS A 45 -13.44 -19.57 19.93
N ASP A 46 -14.42 -18.68 19.82
CA ASP A 46 -14.24 -17.23 19.71
C ASP A 46 -13.58 -16.70 20.99
N PRO A 47 -12.28 -16.36 20.97
CA PRO A 47 -11.57 -15.83 22.13
C PRO A 47 -12.03 -14.40 22.45
N ALA A 48 -12.50 -13.63 21.46
CA ALA A 48 -13.01 -12.28 21.66
C ALA A 48 -14.32 -12.28 22.46
N ALA A 49 -15.15 -13.32 22.32
CA ALA A 49 -16.34 -13.50 23.15
C ALA A 49 -16.04 -13.81 24.62
N SER A 50 -14.82 -14.28 24.93
CA SER A 50 -14.37 -14.61 26.29
C SER A 50 -13.30 -13.66 26.85
N SER A 51 -12.85 -12.69 26.07
CA SER A 51 -11.79 -11.76 26.47
C SER A 51 -12.39 -10.62 27.30
N GLU A 52 -11.82 -10.36 28.47
CA GLU A 52 -12.08 -9.13 29.24
C GLU A 52 -11.30 -7.93 28.68
N ASP A 53 -10.26 -8.20 27.86
CA ASP A 53 -9.45 -7.17 27.20
C ASP A 53 -9.97 -6.89 25.78
N VAL A 54 -10.33 -5.62 25.56
CA VAL A 54 -10.82 -5.11 24.28
C VAL A 54 -9.73 -5.14 23.20
N ASP A 55 -8.48 -4.87 23.57
CA ASP A 55 -7.38 -4.85 22.61
C ASP A 55 -7.03 -6.27 22.14
N GLU A 56 -7.10 -7.26 23.02
CA GLU A 56 -6.94 -8.68 22.66
C GLU A 56 -8.06 -9.15 21.73
N ALA A 57 -9.31 -8.81 22.05
CA ALA A 57 -10.46 -9.12 21.21
C ALA A 57 -10.33 -8.47 19.81
N ALA A 58 -9.96 -7.19 19.75
CA ALA A 58 -9.75 -6.47 18.50
C ALA A 58 -8.59 -7.07 17.68
N GLY A 59 -7.50 -7.46 18.35
CA GLY A 59 -6.36 -8.14 17.73
C GLY A 59 -6.76 -9.48 17.10
N TRP A 60 -7.56 -10.28 17.80
CA TRP A 60 -8.08 -11.55 17.28
C TRP A 60 -8.98 -11.36 16.07
N ILE A 61 -9.97 -10.46 16.15
CA ILE A 61 -10.88 -10.16 15.02
C ILE A 61 -10.07 -9.68 13.81
N GLY A 62 -9.11 -8.77 14.04
CA GLY A 62 -8.22 -8.27 13.00
C GLY A 62 -7.39 -9.38 12.37
N GLY A 63 -6.88 -10.32 13.17
CA GLY A 63 -6.13 -11.49 12.72
C GLY A 63 -6.96 -12.42 11.84
N VAL A 64 -8.19 -12.75 12.26
CA VAL A 64 -9.13 -13.57 11.48
C VAL A 64 -9.46 -12.90 10.15
N MET A 65 -9.80 -11.61 10.18
CA MET A 65 -10.14 -10.86 8.98
C MET A 65 -8.96 -10.79 8.01
N LYS A 66 -7.73 -10.61 8.53
CA LYS A 66 -6.51 -10.61 7.72
C LYS A 66 -6.30 -11.96 7.04
N ALA A 67 -6.38 -13.06 7.80
CA ALA A 67 -6.18 -14.41 7.27
C ALA A 67 -7.23 -14.77 6.19
N ALA A 68 -8.49 -14.38 6.40
CA ALA A 68 -9.54 -14.57 5.41
C ALA A 68 -9.28 -13.76 4.13
N CYS A 69 -8.84 -12.51 4.26
CA CYS A 69 -8.46 -11.68 3.11
C CYS A 69 -7.25 -12.25 2.36
N ASP A 70 -6.22 -12.72 3.08
CA ASP A 70 -5.02 -13.32 2.50
C ASP A 70 -5.34 -14.60 1.71
N ALA A 71 -6.29 -15.40 2.19
CA ALA A 71 -6.76 -16.59 1.47
C ALA A 71 -7.54 -16.21 0.20
N ALA A 72 -8.49 -15.28 0.31
CA ALA A 72 -9.44 -14.95 -0.75
C ALA A 72 -8.89 -14.01 -1.84
N MET A 73 -7.81 -13.28 -1.55
CA MET A 73 -7.34 -12.21 -2.41
C MET A 73 -5.80 -12.12 -2.44
N PRO A 74 -5.20 -11.94 -3.63
CA PRO A 74 -3.80 -11.57 -3.69
C PRO A 74 -3.59 -10.13 -3.24
N LEU A 75 -2.40 -9.85 -2.71
CA LEU A 75 -1.96 -8.48 -2.47
C LEU A 75 -1.79 -7.71 -3.80
N VAL A 76 -2.12 -6.42 -3.78
CA VAL A 76 -1.89 -5.49 -4.88
C VAL A 76 -0.40 -5.28 -5.00
N THR A 77 0.23 -5.99 -5.94
CA THR A 77 1.62 -5.74 -6.28
C THR A 77 1.73 -4.41 -7.01
N PRO A 78 2.59 -3.47 -6.56
CA PRO A 78 2.84 -2.25 -7.30
C PRO A 78 3.40 -2.59 -8.67
N MET A 79 2.76 -2.09 -9.72
CA MET A 79 3.26 -2.29 -11.08
C MET A 79 4.64 -1.64 -11.20
N LYS A 80 5.65 -2.42 -11.62
CA LYS A 80 6.96 -1.90 -11.97
C LYS A 80 6.75 -0.89 -13.11
N ARG A 81 6.88 0.40 -12.80
CA ARG A 81 6.85 1.45 -13.83
C ARG A 81 8.04 1.20 -14.74
N LYS A 82 7.77 0.82 -16.00
CA LYS A 82 8.82 0.74 -17.02
C LYS A 82 9.39 2.15 -17.16
N ALA A 83 10.69 2.31 -16.93
CA ALA A 83 11.36 3.55 -17.30
C ALA A 83 11.14 3.72 -18.80
N ALA A 84 10.62 4.87 -19.22
CA ALA A 84 10.50 5.15 -20.64
C ALA A 84 11.91 5.17 -21.22
N TYR A 85 12.15 4.47 -22.32
CA TYR A 85 13.49 4.30 -22.89
C TYR A 85 14.15 5.62 -23.29
N TRP A 86 13.35 6.67 -23.52
CA TRP A 86 13.78 8.02 -23.84
C TRP A 86 14.01 8.89 -22.60
N TRP A 87 13.78 8.37 -21.39
CA TRP A 87 13.94 9.13 -20.15
C TRP A 87 15.42 9.15 -19.72
N THR A 88 16.04 10.32 -19.81
CA THR A 88 17.43 10.56 -19.41
C THR A 88 17.51 11.44 -18.15
N GLU A 89 18.66 11.44 -17.46
CA GLU A 89 18.87 12.31 -16.30
C GLU A 89 18.82 13.80 -16.68
N GLU A 90 19.23 14.14 -17.90
CA GLU A 90 19.11 15.49 -18.46
C GLU A 90 17.65 15.94 -18.56
N ILE A 91 16.76 15.10 -19.10
CA ILE A 91 15.31 15.36 -19.15
C ILE A 91 14.75 15.46 -17.73
N ALA A 92 15.22 14.65 -16.80
CA ALA A 92 14.81 14.72 -15.40
C ALA A 92 15.18 16.08 -14.78
N GLU A 93 16.40 16.58 -15.00
CA GLU A 93 16.83 17.88 -14.49
C GLU A 93 16.07 19.05 -15.14
N LEU A 94 15.89 19.03 -16.46
CA LEU A 94 15.08 20.02 -17.19
C LEU A 94 13.65 20.08 -16.67
N ARG A 95 13.05 18.92 -16.34
CA ARG A 95 11.71 18.89 -15.73
C ARG A 95 11.73 19.44 -14.31
N ARG A 96 12.74 19.11 -13.49
CA ARG A 96 12.86 19.65 -12.13
C ARG A 96 13.01 21.17 -12.15
N SER A 97 13.85 21.73 -13.02
CA SER A 97 14.02 23.18 -13.16
C SER A 97 12.74 23.87 -13.66
N SER A 98 12.10 23.33 -14.70
CA SER A 98 10.84 23.85 -15.25
C SER A 98 9.71 23.87 -14.22
N VAL A 99 9.53 22.76 -13.47
CA VAL A 99 8.51 22.66 -12.43
C VAL A 99 8.81 23.62 -11.27
N ARG A 100 10.09 23.77 -10.87
CA ARG A 100 10.49 24.74 -9.84
C ARG A 100 10.16 26.17 -10.26
N ALA A 101 10.51 26.56 -11.49
CA ALA A 101 10.20 27.88 -12.04
C ALA A 101 8.68 28.14 -12.07
N ARG A 102 7.90 27.20 -12.62
CA ARG A 102 6.43 27.28 -12.65
C ARG A 102 5.83 27.43 -11.26
N ARG A 103 6.28 26.63 -10.29
CA ARG A 103 5.79 26.71 -8.90
C ARG A 103 6.12 28.07 -8.27
N ARG A 104 7.31 28.62 -8.53
CA ARG A 104 7.69 29.94 -8.03
C ARG A 104 6.77 31.03 -8.57
N TRP A 105 6.51 31.02 -9.89
CA TRP A 105 5.58 31.94 -10.52
C TRP A 105 4.14 31.80 -9.98
N LEU A 106 3.62 30.58 -9.89
CA LEU A 106 2.27 30.32 -9.36
C LEU A 106 2.10 30.75 -7.89
N ARG A 107 3.16 30.70 -7.08
CA ARG A 107 3.13 31.22 -5.71
C ARG A 107 3.12 32.74 -5.68
N ALA A 108 4.00 33.38 -6.46
CA ALA A 108 4.04 34.84 -6.57
C ALA A 108 2.70 35.41 -7.04
N ARG A 109 2.09 34.81 -8.07
CA ARG A 109 0.77 35.22 -8.57
C ARG A 109 -0.32 35.15 -7.51
N ARG A 110 -0.38 34.06 -6.73
CA ARG A 110 -1.36 33.89 -5.64
C ARG A 110 -1.14 34.81 -4.44
N SER A 111 0.01 35.47 -4.36
CA SER A 111 0.32 36.45 -3.31
C SER A 111 0.03 37.89 -3.76
N GLN A 112 -0.37 38.10 -5.01
CA GLN A 112 -0.72 39.40 -5.58
C GLN A 112 -2.23 39.61 -5.74
N ASP A 113 -3.03 38.55 -5.57
CA ASP A 113 -4.48 38.60 -5.34
C ASP A 113 -4.75 38.69 -3.83
#